data_AF-A0A7J6TBL2-F1
#
_entry.id   AF-A0A7J6TBL2-F1
#
_cell.length_a   1.000
_cell.length_b   1.000
_cell.length_c   1.000
_cell.angle_alpha   90.00
_cell.angle_beta   90.00
_cell.angle_gamma   90.00
#
_symmetry.space_group_name_H-M   'P 1'
#
loop_
_entity.id
_entity.type
_entity.pdbx_description
1 polymer ?
#
loop_
_entity_poly.entity_id
_entity_poly.type
_entity_poly.pdbx_seq_one_letter_code
_entity_poly.pdbx_strand_id
1 'polypeptide(L)'
;MAKSSTSPQQMSPRPADDDSRAKPTAVAPARPMVRTFSCLTYVMAITVVLMSVLFYRVYYQVMSMNVALESIPETVQGSKCREIEPPSEVENVGGMEDVEFVGDGTWAIVSNMDPIMTFKMGPVPKAMFPLFALDVNAEALSPLPMNGFPADVSFRPHGISYHKETSTLGVVNHAWAHGGERVEFFKVIFEGQRPAALEYMKSIVSPMMGHGQLNDLQILEVEPVVKFYVTKWWGHPLGDDNGPNVFAKARFVGGLILGLSSCTILYCEGEKCRETGDAVPGYNGIYISHDRSKLAAVVLGDHGLNLFDILPNGDLRTIGHAHVGLPLDNIYPDIERSSAGKQVFYTAGIRRGIDLLYATESLGMANITREDVAIPTHARRVTIEWGDDNSNPSFSVEELFSTRARHNLGAWSVFAKAPKSDKFIIGSFLEAGLLVCD
;
A
#
# COMPACT_ATOMS: atom_id res chain seq x y z
N MET A 1 42.21 35.53 -17.51
CA MET A 1 42.52 36.34 -16.29
C MET A 1 41.37 36.04 -15.33
N ALA A 2 41.51 35.50 -14.12
CA ALA A 2 42.58 35.54 -13.14
C ALA A 2 42.78 34.17 -12.45
N LYS A 3 44.04 33.89 -12.07
CA LYS A 3 44.45 32.75 -11.24
C LYS A 3 44.21 33.13 -9.77
N SER A 4 43.58 32.24 -9.00
CA SER A 4 43.51 32.33 -7.53
C SER A 4 44.54 31.39 -6.93
N SER A 5 45.54 32.00 -6.29
CA SER A 5 46.70 31.38 -5.66
C SER A 5 46.43 31.07 -4.19
N THR A 6 46.65 29.82 -3.80
CA THR A 6 46.73 29.37 -2.41
C THR A 6 48.03 29.85 -1.75
N SER A 7 47.90 30.61 -0.66
CA SER A 7 49.02 31.03 0.20
C SER A 7 49.42 29.93 1.20
N PRO A 8 50.73 29.69 1.42
CA PRO A 8 51.21 28.79 2.48
C PRO A 8 51.27 29.51 3.84
N GLN A 9 50.77 28.87 4.89
CA GLN A 9 50.91 29.36 6.26
C GLN A 9 52.36 29.24 6.76
N GLN A 10 52.87 30.37 7.24
CA GLN A 10 54.17 30.54 7.90
C GLN A 10 54.27 29.75 9.21
N MET A 11 55.40 29.07 9.38
CA MET A 11 55.89 28.59 10.67
C MET A 11 56.42 29.77 11.50
N SER A 12 55.95 29.88 12.74
CA SER A 12 56.49 30.82 13.73
C SER A 12 57.63 30.15 14.51
N PRO A 13 58.77 30.82 14.71
CA PRO A 13 59.83 30.32 15.58
C PRO A 13 59.42 30.50 17.05
N ARG A 14 59.71 29.50 17.89
CA ARG A 14 59.66 29.64 19.35
C ARG A 14 61.07 29.74 19.93
N PRO A 15 61.23 30.48 21.03
CA PRO A 15 62.53 30.91 21.53
C PRO A 15 63.25 29.77 22.24
N ALA A 16 64.58 29.79 22.12
CA ALA A 16 65.46 29.25 23.14
C ALA A 16 65.28 30.08 24.42
N ASP A 17 65.18 29.41 25.56
CA ASP A 17 66.12 29.66 26.64
C ASP A 17 65.90 28.73 27.85
N ASP A 18 67.06 28.47 28.43
CA ASP A 18 67.40 28.30 29.82
C ASP A 18 67.40 26.91 30.47
N ASP A 19 68.62 26.57 30.85
CA ASP A 19 69.13 25.33 31.38
C ASP A 19 69.39 25.55 32.87
N SER A 20 68.44 25.15 33.72
CA SER A 20 68.66 25.06 35.16
C SER A 20 67.92 23.90 35.81
N ARG A 21 68.54 22.72 35.66
CA ARG A 21 69.01 21.90 36.79
C ARG A 21 68.04 21.69 37.97
N ALA A 22 67.34 20.57 37.95
CA ALA A 22 67.15 19.69 39.11
C ALA A 22 66.85 18.27 38.63
N LYS A 23 67.69 17.28 38.99
CA LYS A 23 67.47 15.86 38.71
C LYS A 23 66.18 15.39 39.40
N PRO A 24 65.12 14.98 38.68
CA PRO A 24 64.06 14.20 39.28
C PRO A 24 64.57 12.75 39.38
N THR A 25 64.42 12.20 40.57
CA THR A 25 64.52 10.78 40.88
C THR A 25 63.81 9.94 39.81
N ALA A 26 64.44 8.82 39.41
CA ALA A 26 63.87 7.85 38.47
C ALA A 26 62.53 7.34 38.99
N VAL A 27 61.43 7.96 38.55
CA VAL A 27 60.08 7.43 38.72
C VAL A 27 60.00 6.25 37.75
N ALA A 28 59.84 5.05 38.30
CA ALA A 28 59.64 3.83 37.53
C ALA A 28 58.57 4.07 36.46
N PRO A 29 58.76 3.59 35.21
CA PRO A 29 57.76 3.75 34.17
C PRO A 29 56.46 3.18 34.69
N ALA A 30 55.46 4.05 34.92
CA ALA A 30 54.14 3.64 35.30
C ALA A 30 53.67 2.69 34.20
N ARG A 31 53.65 1.38 34.51
CA ARG A 31 53.13 0.36 33.60
C ARG A 31 51.75 0.87 33.19
N PRO A 32 51.46 1.06 31.89
CA PRO A 32 50.15 1.49 31.47
C PRO A 32 49.18 0.49 32.08
N MET A 33 48.40 0.96 33.04
CA MET A 33 47.37 0.18 33.69
C MET A 33 46.31 0.00 32.60
N VAL A 34 46.51 -1.02 31.76
CA VAL A 34 45.50 -1.48 30.82
C VAL A 34 44.39 -1.98 31.71
N ARG A 35 43.44 -1.09 32.02
CA ARG A 35 42.16 -1.44 32.63
C ARG A 35 41.52 -2.39 31.63
N THR A 36 41.72 -3.68 31.86
CA THR A 36 40.93 -4.72 31.21
C THR A 36 39.52 -4.49 31.69
N PHE A 37 38.74 -3.76 30.90
CA PHE A 37 37.30 -3.75 31.06
C PHE A 37 36.87 -5.21 31.07
N SER A 38 36.21 -5.62 32.15
CA SER A 38 35.72 -6.98 32.26
C SER A 38 34.88 -7.29 31.02
N CYS A 39 34.97 -8.52 30.49
CA CYS A 39 34.15 -8.97 29.36
C CYS A 39 32.66 -8.61 29.56
N LEU A 40 32.19 -8.66 30.81
CA LEU A 40 30.85 -8.24 31.21
C LEU A 40 30.54 -6.78 30.86
N THR A 41 31.48 -5.84 31.05
CA THR A 41 31.27 -4.43 30.72
C THR A 41 31.08 -4.23 29.22
N TYR A 42 31.83 -4.95 28.39
CA TYR A 42 31.67 -4.90 26.93
C TYR A 42 30.33 -5.49 26.49
N VAL A 43 29.93 -6.65 27.04
CA VAL A 43 28.63 -7.27 26.74
C VAL A 43 27.48 -6.34 27.13
N MET A 44 27.53 -5.74 28.32
CA MET A 44 26.52 -4.78 28.77
C MET A 44 26.46 -3.54 27.87
N ALA A 45 27.61 -2.99 27.47
CA ALA A 45 27.67 -1.84 26.58
C ALA A 45 27.07 -2.17 25.19
N ILE A 46 27.41 -3.31 24.61
CA ILE A 46 26.86 -3.78 23.33
C ILE A 46 25.33 -3.95 23.45
N THR A 47 24.86 -4.61 24.50
CA THR A 47 23.42 -4.80 24.73
C THR A 47 22.68 -3.47 24.86
N VAL A 48 23.22 -2.51 25.60
CA VAL A 48 22.62 -1.18 25.75
C VAL A 48 22.56 -0.46 24.39
N VAL A 49 23.62 -0.50 23.59
CA VAL A 49 23.63 0.09 22.25
C VAL A 49 22.58 -0.57 21.35
N LEU A 50 22.53 -1.90 21.31
CA LEU A 50 21.56 -2.64 20.49
C LEU A 50 20.12 -2.34 20.92
N MET A 51 19.83 -2.31 22.22
CA MET A 51 18.51 -1.94 22.75
C MET A 51 18.16 -0.49 22.46
N SER A 52 19.13 0.42 22.47
CA SER A 52 18.92 1.84 22.14
C SER A 52 18.62 2.02 20.66
N VAL A 53 19.32 1.31 19.78
CA VAL A 53 19.06 1.30 18.33
C VAL A 53 17.67 0.71 18.05
N LEU A 54 17.33 -0.40 18.69
CA LEU A 54 16.01 -1.01 18.60
C LEU A 54 14.92 -0.05 19.08
N PHE A 55 15.10 0.55 20.26
CA PHE A 55 14.16 1.52 20.82
C PHE A 55 14.00 2.74 19.92
N TYR A 56 15.10 3.29 19.39
CA TYR A 56 15.05 4.41 18.45
C TYR A 56 14.33 4.03 17.16
N ARG A 57 14.55 2.81 16.64
CA ARG A 57 13.86 2.33 15.44
C ARG A 57 12.37 2.14 15.68
N VAL A 58 11.98 1.50 16.78
CA VAL A 58 10.58 1.36 17.20
C VAL A 58 9.95 2.73 17.42
N TYR A 59 10.61 3.62 18.14
CA TYR A 59 10.16 4.98 18.38
C TYR A 59 9.99 5.75 17.07
N TYR A 60 10.98 5.69 16.17
CA TYR A 60 10.90 6.33 14.87
C TYR A 60 9.76 5.78 14.03
N GLN A 61 9.56 4.46 13.99
CA GLN A 61 8.44 3.83 13.28
C GLN A 61 7.09 4.21 13.89
N VAL A 62 6.96 4.20 15.21
CA VAL A 62 5.74 4.64 15.89
C VAL A 62 5.48 6.13 15.63
N MET A 63 6.51 6.97 15.63
CA MET A 63 6.38 8.40 15.38
C MET A 63 6.15 8.72 13.89
N SER A 64 6.75 7.96 12.96
CA SER A 64 6.47 8.07 11.53
C SER A 64 5.04 7.60 11.24
N MET A 65 4.56 6.56 11.89
CA MET A 65 3.14 6.17 11.87
C MET A 65 2.21 7.23 12.50
N ASN A 66 2.76 8.23 13.19
CA ASN A 66 2.03 9.27 13.93
C ASN A 66 2.34 10.67 13.37
N VAL A 67 2.50 10.77 12.02
CA VAL A 67 2.86 12.01 11.32
C VAL A 67 2.10 13.20 11.90
N ALA A 68 2.88 14.19 12.31
CA ALA A 68 2.47 15.35 13.07
C ALA A 68 1.30 16.10 12.41
N LEU A 69 0.43 16.58 13.30
CA LEU A 69 -0.69 17.51 13.06
C LEU A 69 -0.20 18.84 12.45
N GLU A 70 0.14 18.87 11.16
CA GLU A 70 0.05 20.13 10.45
C GLU A 70 -1.41 20.35 10.05
N SER A 71 -1.94 21.50 10.47
CA SER A 71 -3.28 21.96 10.13
C SER A 71 -3.35 22.21 8.64
N ILE A 72 -4.03 21.32 7.94
CA ILE A 72 -4.28 21.39 6.51
C ILE A 72 -5.63 22.08 6.27
N PRO A 73 -5.76 22.84 5.15
CA PRO A 73 -6.97 23.59 4.80
C PRO A 73 -8.25 22.75 4.78
N GLU A 74 -9.35 23.37 5.24
CA GLU A 74 -10.72 22.88 5.14
C GLU A 74 -11.22 22.96 3.68
N THR A 75 -10.79 22.03 2.85
CA THR A 75 -11.47 21.70 1.59
C THR A 75 -11.89 20.26 1.79
N VAL A 76 -13.11 19.96 2.23
CA VAL A 76 -14.36 20.12 1.49
C VAL A 76 -15.51 20.45 2.46
N GLN A 77 -15.52 21.65 3.02
CA GLN A 77 -16.77 22.21 3.52
C GLN A 77 -17.62 22.63 2.30
N GLY A 78 -18.44 21.71 1.76
CA GLY A 78 -19.44 22.07 0.76
C GLY A 78 -19.80 21.05 -0.31
N SER A 79 -19.06 19.94 -0.48
CA SER A 79 -19.51 18.89 -1.41
C SER A 79 -20.73 18.17 -0.85
N LYS A 80 -21.61 17.76 -1.75
CA LYS A 80 -22.74 16.91 -1.42
C LYS A 80 -22.30 15.46 -1.61
N CYS A 81 -21.86 14.83 -0.53
CA CYS A 81 -21.61 13.39 -0.51
C CYS A 81 -22.89 12.64 -0.16
N ARG A 82 -23.15 11.54 -0.86
CA ARG A 82 -24.25 10.61 -0.60
C ARG A 82 -23.69 9.22 -0.36
N GLU A 83 -24.15 8.59 0.72
CA GLU A 83 -23.84 7.19 1.02
C GLU A 83 -24.72 6.29 0.16
N ILE A 84 -24.08 5.36 -0.55
CA ILE A 84 -24.71 4.30 -1.33
C ILE A 84 -24.47 3.01 -0.59
N GLU A 85 -25.55 2.49 -0.03
CA GLU A 85 -25.54 1.19 0.63
C GLU A 85 -25.72 0.06 -0.39
N PRO A 86 -25.13 -1.11 -0.15
CA PRO A 86 -25.43 -2.32 -0.92
C PRO A 86 -26.90 -2.71 -0.78
N PRO A 87 -27.47 -3.43 -1.77
CA PRO A 87 -28.85 -3.90 -1.67
C PRO A 87 -29.09 -4.77 -0.44
N SER A 88 -30.21 -4.54 0.25
CA SER A 88 -30.55 -5.14 1.55
C SER A 88 -30.62 -6.67 1.54
N GLU A 89 -30.79 -7.29 0.37
CA GLU A 89 -30.87 -8.72 0.15
C GLU A 89 -29.50 -9.42 0.12
N VAL A 90 -28.39 -8.67 0.14
CA VAL A 90 -27.04 -9.23 0.14
C VAL A 90 -26.61 -9.58 1.57
N GLU A 91 -26.42 -10.87 1.84
CA GLU A 91 -26.09 -11.36 3.20
C GLU A 91 -24.62 -11.13 3.60
N ASN A 92 -23.70 -11.11 2.63
CA ASN A 92 -22.25 -10.97 2.86
C ASN A 92 -21.75 -9.62 2.33
N VAL A 93 -21.88 -8.60 3.16
CA VAL A 93 -21.37 -7.25 2.88
C VAL A 93 -20.15 -6.98 3.75
N GLY A 94 -19.05 -6.57 3.12
CA GLY A 94 -17.80 -6.16 3.75
C GLY A 94 -17.44 -4.73 3.35
N GLY A 95 -16.16 -4.39 3.53
CA GLY A 95 -15.60 -3.13 3.06
C GLY A 95 -15.55 -3.06 1.53
N MET A 96 -15.79 -1.87 0.99
CA MET A 96 -15.64 -1.57 -0.43
C MET A 96 -14.20 -1.11 -0.68
N GLU A 97 -13.31 -2.09 -0.84
CA GLU A 97 -11.87 -1.88 -0.72
C GLU A 97 -11.24 -1.33 -2.02
N ASP A 98 -11.77 -1.70 -3.18
CA ASP A 98 -11.24 -1.33 -4.49
C ASP A 98 -12.35 -1.07 -5.54
N VAL A 99 -12.02 -0.30 -6.58
CA VAL A 99 -12.93 0.09 -7.67
C VAL A 99 -12.23 0.17 -9.02
N GLU A 100 -12.87 -0.38 -10.05
CA GLU A 100 -12.40 -0.28 -11.43
C GLU A 100 -13.48 0.26 -12.35
N PHE A 101 -13.18 1.36 -13.05
CA PHE A 101 -14.10 1.94 -14.04
C PHE A 101 -14.14 1.11 -15.31
N VAL A 102 -15.35 0.84 -15.81
CA VAL A 102 -15.57 -0.04 -16.96
C VAL A 102 -16.30 0.68 -18.09
N GLY A 103 -16.17 0.10 -19.30
CA GLY A 103 -16.76 0.67 -20.51
C GLY A 103 -16.22 2.06 -20.80
N ASP A 104 -17.10 3.06 -20.66
CA ASP A 104 -16.81 4.46 -20.90
C ASP A 104 -16.62 5.29 -19.62
N GLY A 105 -16.63 4.65 -18.44
CA GLY A 105 -16.47 5.29 -17.14
C GLY A 105 -17.77 5.76 -16.48
N THR A 106 -18.94 5.47 -17.07
CA THR A 106 -20.26 5.68 -16.41
C THR A 106 -20.61 4.60 -15.40
N TRP A 107 -19.93 3.46 -15.48
CA TRP A 107 -20.05 2.33 -14.56
C TRP A 107 -18.72 2.00 -13.93
N ALA A 108 -18.75 1.44 -12.73
CA ALA A 108 -17.60 0.84 -12.09
C ALA A 108 -17.94 -0.54 -11.53
N ILE A 109 -16.92 -1.39 -11.39
CA ILE A 109 -16.99 -2.62 -10.62
C ILE A 109 -16.32 -2.35 -9.28
N VAL A 110 -16.94 -2.76 -8.18
CA VAL A 110 -16.49 -2.50 -6.81
C VAL A 110 -16.26 -3.84 -6.11
N SER A 111 -15.09 -3.98 -5.48
CA SER A 111 -14.79 -5.13 -4.61
C SER A 111 -15.46 -4.97 -3.24
N ASN A 112 -15.76 -6.09 -2.58
CA ASN A 112 -16.58 -6.11 -1.36
C ASN A 112 -15.98 -7.05 -0.32
N MET A 113 -14.72 -6.82 0.03
CA MET A 113 -14.06 -7.53 1.11
C MET A 113 -12.73 -6.85 1.48
N ASP A 114 -12.35 -6.95 2.74
CA ASP A 114 -11.06 -6.49 3.27
C ASP A 114 -10.26 -7.67 3.86
N PRO A 115 -8.92 -7.69 3.71
CA PRO A 115 -7.99 -8.44 4.54
C PRO A 115 -8.34 -8.51 6.03
N ILE A 116 -8.88 -7.45 6.66
CA ILE A 116 -9.26 -7.51 8.09
C ILE A 116 -10.42 -8.46 8.32
N MET A 117 -11.43 -8.41 7.46
CA MET A 117 -12.52 -9.40 7.50
C MET A 117 -11.97 -10.81 7.19
N THR A 118 -10.97 -10.89 6.32
CA THR A 118 -10.24 -12.14 6.04
C THR A 118 -9.52 -12.66 7.28
N PHE A 119 -8.93 -11.79 8.12
CA PHE A 119 -8.28 -12.17 9.38
C PHE A 119 -9.23 -12.71 10.45
N LYS A 120 -10.51 -12.31 10.40
CA LYS A 120 -11.52 -12.70 11.38
C LYS A 120 -12.22 -13.99 11.00
N MET A 121 -12.59 -14.14 9.73
CA MET A 121 -13.45 -15.26 9.32
C MET A 121 -12.70 -16.59 9.28
N GLY A 122 -11.37 -16.60 9.14
CA GLY A 122 -10.63 -17.85 8.93
C GLY A 122 -11.10 -18.57 7.67
N PRO A 123 -10.86 -19.88 7.50
CA PRO A 123 -11.33 -20.66 6.36
C PRO A 123 -12.82 -20.95 6.57
N VAL A 124 -13.69 -20.13 6.00
CA VAL A 124 -15.13 -20.43 5.92
C VAL A 124 -15.35 -20.97 4.53
N PRO A 125 -15.54 -22.30 4.37
CA PRO A 125 -15.84 -22.88 3.08
C PRO A 125 -17.10 -22.22 2.52
N LYS A 126 -17.08 -21.85 1.24
CA LYS A 126 -18.23 -21.28 0.51
C LYS A 126 -18.69 -19.89 0.96
N ALA A 127 -17.87 -19.14 1.69
CA ALA A 127 -18.15 -17.71 1.88
C ALA A 127 -18.10 -17.00 0.51
N MET A 128 -19.18 -16.31 0.14
CA MET A 128 -19.33 -15.63 -1.15
C MET A 128 -19.64 -14.15 -0.91
N PHE A 129 -18.67 -13.30 -1.21
CA PHE A 129 -18.81 -11.85 -1.18
C PHE A 129 -18.96 -11.34 -2.62
N PRO A 130 -20.09 -10.75 -3.00
CA PRO A 130 -20.32 -10.35 -4.39
C PRO A 130 -19.43 -9.19 -4.78
N LEU A 131 -19.06 -9.10 -6.07
CA LEU A 131 -18.67 -7.83 -6.67
C LEU A 131 -19.93 -7.03 -6.99
N PHE A 132 -19.84 -5.70 -6.99
CA PHE A 132 -20.95 -4.84 -7.35
C PHE A 132 -20.68 -4.08 -8.65
N ALA A 133 -21.72 -3.88 -9.45
CA ALA A 133 -21.75 -2.85 -10.47
C ALA A 133 -22.33 -1.56 -9.87
N LEU A 134 -21.56 -0.48 -9.94
CA LEU A 134 -21.94 0.87 -9.53
C LEU A 134 -22.36 1.68 -10.76
N ASP A 135 -23.60 2.15 -10.79
CA ASP A 135 -24.02 3.22 -11.68
C ASP A 135 -23.62 4.56 -11.05
N VAL A 136 -22.60 5.22 -11.61
CA VAL A 136 -22.05 6.46 -11.06
C VAL A 136 -23.09 7.60 -11.12
N ASN A 137 -23.94 7.61 -12.14
CA ASN A 137 -24.90 8.68 -12.35
C ASN A 137 -26.15 8.47 -11.48
N ALA A 138 -26.69 7.26 -11.48
CA ALA A 138 -27.85 6.90 -10.67
C ALA A 138 -27.51 6.70 -9.19
N GLU A 139 -26.22 6.58 -8.85
CA GLU A 139 -25.73 6.34 -7.49
C GLU A 139 -26.36 5.07 -6.90
N ALA A 140 -26.26 3.97 -7.65
CA ALA A 140 -26.87 2.70 -7.28
C ALA A 140 -25.88 1.54 -7.44
N LEU A 141 -25.84 0.67 -6.44
CA LEU A 141 -25.11 -0.60 -6.48
C LEU A 141 -26.04 -1.74 -6.87
N SER A 142 -25.55 -2.67 -7.69
CA SER A 142 -26.22 -3.94 -7.98
C SER A 142 -25.22 -5.09 -7.95
N PRO A 143 -25.54 -6.22 -7.28
CA PRO A 143 -24.61 -7.34 -7.23
C PRO A 143 -24.41 -7.93 -8.62
N LEU A 144 -23.18 -8.31 -8.93
CA LEU A 144 -22.83 -8.96 -10.19
C LEU A 144 -22.96 -10.48 -10.05
N PRO A 145 -23.90 -11.12 -10.76
CA PRO A 145 -23.99 -12.57 -10.78
C PRO A 145 -22.73 -13.17 -11.44
N MET A 146 -22.18 -14.19 -10.80
CA MET A 146 -21.03 -14.94 -11.31
C MET A 146 -21.48 -16.28 -11.89
N ASN A 147 -21.25 -16.47 -13.18
CA ASN A 147 -21.57 -17.69 -13.89
C ASN A 147 -20.33 -18.59 -13.98
N GLY A 148 -20.48 -19.86 -13.62
CA GLY A 148 -19.43 -20.87 -13.76
C GLY A 148 -18.31 -20.80 -12.71
N PHE A 149 -18.39 -19.92 -11.72
CA PHE A 149 -17.43 -19.90 -10.61
C PHE A 149 -17.54 -21.19 -9.78
N PRO A 150 -16.43 -21.86 -9.41
CA PRO A 150 -16.47 -23.12 -8.69
C PRO A 150 -17.17 -23.00 -7.32
N ALA A 151 -18.22 -23.80 -7.11
CA ALA A 151 -19.08 -23.72 -5.92
C ALA A 151 -18.40 -24.18 -4.61
N ASP A 152 -17.26 -24.86 -4.71
CA ASP A 152 -16.44 -25.28 -3.57
C ASP A 152 -15.41 -24.22 -3.15
N VAL A 153 -15.05 -23.30 -4.03
CA VAL A 153 -14.10 -22.21 -3.74
C VAL A 153 -14.83 -21.06 -3.06
N SER A 154 -14.30 -20.54 -1.95
CA SER A 154 -14.80 -19.30 -1.36
C SER A 154 -14.37 -18.10 -2.21
N PHE A 155 -15.25 -17.13 -2.38
CA PHE A 155 -14.97 -15.90 -3.10
C PHE A 155 -14.95 -14.71 -2.12
N ARG A 156 -13.75 -14.18 -1.90
CA ARG A 156 -13.42 -13.07 -0.99
C ARG A 156 -12.59 -12.06 -1.78
N PRO A 157 -13.24 -11.26 -2.63
CA PRO A 157 -12.57 -10.40 -3.60
C PRO A 157 -11.96 -9.19 -2.94
N HIS A 158 -10.68 -8.95 -3.18
CA HIS A 158 -9.94 -7.79 -2.67
C HIS A 158 -9.61 -6.86 -3.85
N GLY A 159 -8.34 -6.57 -4.14
CA GLY A 159 -7.97 -5.76 -5.30
C GLY A 159 -8.42 -6.37 -6.64
N ILE A 160 -8.77 -5.50 -7.58
CA ILE A 160 -9.35 -5.82 -8.88
C ILE A 160 -8.65 -5.03 -9.99
N SER A 161 -8.63 -5.60 -11.21
CA SER A 161 -8.11 -4.90 -12.39
C SER A 161 -8.92 -5.22 -13.63
N TYR A 162 -9.28 -4.19 -14.38
CA TYR A 162 -10.07 -4.32 -15.60
C TYR A 162 -9.24 -4.08 -16.87
N HIS A 163 -9.08 -5.13 -17.66
CA HIS A 163 -8.46 -5.07 -18.98
C HIS A 163 -9.52 -4.79 -20.06
N LYS A 164 -9.57 -3.52 -20.50
CA LYS A 164 -10.62 -2.99 -21.38
C LYS A 164 -10.74 -3.71 -22.73
N GLU A 165 -9.62 -4.03 -23.36
CA GLU A 165 -9.59 -4.55 -24.74
C GLU A 165 -10.22 -5.93 -24.85
N THR A 166 -10.15 -6.74 -23.79
CA THR A 166 -10.73 -8.10 -23.75
C THR A 166 -11.92 -8.19 -22.81
N SER A 167 -12.30 -7.08 -22.16
CA SER A 167 -13.33 -7.05 -21.11
C SER A 167 -13.06 -8.09 -20.02
N THR A 168 -11.80 -8.21 -19.60
CA THR A 168 -11.37 -9.19 -18.60
C THR A 168 -11.18 -8.50 -17.26
N LEU A 169 -11.79 -9.03 -16.22
CA LEU A 169 -11.60 -8.62 -14.84
C LEU A 169 -10.71 -9.66 -14.14
N GLY A 170 -9.62 -9.20 -13.55
CA GLY A 170 -8.80 -9.96 -12.61
C GLY A 170 -9.17 -9.56 -11.19
N VAL A 171 -9.20 -10.54 -10.28
CA VAL A 171 -9.65 -10.34 -8.89
C VAL A 171 -8.71 -11.09 -7.95
N VAL A 172 -8.06 -10.39 -7.02
CA VAL A 172 -7.40 -11.04 -5.88
C VAL A 172 -8.46 -11.72 -5.03
N ASN A 173 -8.32 -13.03 -4.80
CA ASN A 173 -9.26 -13.81 -4.01
C ASN A 173 -8.55 -14.53 -2.86
N HIS A 174 -8.94 -14.20 -1.63
CA HIS A 174 -8.43 -14.81 -0.41
C HIS A 174 -9.13 -16.16 -0.11
N ALA A 175 -8.90 -17.19 -0.93
CA ALA A 175 -9.66 -18.43 -0.86
C ALA A 175 -9.16 -19.48 0.14
N TRP A 176 -8.17 -19.15 1.00
CA TRP A 176 -7.58 -19.95 2.10
C TRP A 176 -7.61 -21.46 1.90
N ALA A 177 -8.75 -22.11 2.19
CA ALA A 177 -8.98 -23.55 2.09
C ALA A 177 -8.77 -24.16 0.68
N HIS A 178 -8.68 -23.36 -0.39
CA HIS A 178 -8.52 -23.82 -1.77
C HIS A 178 -7.25 -23.31 -2.45
N GLY A 179 -6.13 -23.38 -1.72
CA GLY A 179 -4.80 -23.02 -2.23
C GLY A 179 -4.35 -21.61 -1.85
N GLY A 180 -4.84 -21.08 -0.72
CA GLY A 180 -4.41 -19.79 -0.18
C GLY A 180 -4.87 -18.60 -1.04
N GLU A 181 -3.90 -17.78 -1.41
CA GLU A 181 -4.08 -16.65 -2.31
C GLU A 181 -4.14 -17.07 -3.78
N ARG A 182 -5.03 -16.45 -4.54
CA ARG A 182 -5.14 -16.67 -5.98
C ARG A 182 -5.69 -15.46 -6.69
N VAL A 183 -5.56 -15.46 -8.01
CA VAL A 183 -6.21 -14.47 -8.87
C VAL A 183 -7.26 -15.15 -9.73
N GLU A 184 -8.50 -14.69 -9.60
CA GLU A 184 -9.64 -15.18 -10.38
C GLU A 184 -9.83 -14.27 -11.58
N PHE A 185 -10.00 -14.85 -12.77
CA PHE A 185 -10.26 -14.12 -14.00
C PHE A 185 -11.68 -14.36 -14.48
N PHE A 186 -12.36 -13.28 -14.82
CA PHE A 186 -13.70 -13.27 -15.36
C PHE A 186 -13.76 -12.46 -16.65
N LYS A 187 -14.64 -12.85 -17.56
CA LYS A 187 -15.09 -11.99 -18.64
C LYS A 187 -16.28 -11.20 -18.15
N VAL A 188 -16.22 -9.88 -18.28
CA VAL A 188 -17.34 -8.99 -17.95
C VAL A 188 -18.35 -9.04 -19.10
N ILE A 189 -19.59 -9.41 -18.78
CA ILE A 189 -20.70 -9.43 -19.72
C ILE A 189 -21.49 -8.14 -19.57
N PHE A 190 -21.64 -7.41 -20.67
CA PHE A 190 -22.31 -6.11 -20.70
C PHE A 190 -23.70 -6.19 -21.33
N GLU A 191 -24.66 -5.47 -20.75
CA GLU A 191 -25.92 -5.08 -21.36
C GLU A 191 -25.87 -3.60 -21.72
N GLY A 192 -25.51 -3.31 -22.98
CA GLY A 192 -25.15 -1.95 -23.37
C GLY A 192 -23.82 -1.55 -22.75
N GLN A 193 -23.82 -0.51 -21.89
CA GLN A 193 -22.63 -0.09 -21.11
C GLN A 193 -22.64 -0.66 -19.68
N ARG A 194 -23.74 -1.27 -19.24
CA ARG A 194 -23.90 -1.77 -17.88
C ARG A 194 -23.23 -3.15 -17.74
N PRO A 195 -22.34 -3.34 -16.75
CA PRO A 195 -21.91 -4.68 -16.33
C PRO A 195 -23.11 -5.45 -15.79
N ALA A 196 -23.45 -6.57 -16.41
CA ALA A 196 -24.64 -7.35 -16.09
C ALA A 196 -24.30 -8.68 -15.42
N ALA A 197 -23.16 -9.29 -15.76
CA ALA A 197 -22.70 -10.55 -15.19
C ALA A 197 -21.18 -10.71 -15.34
N LEU A 198 -20.64 -11.68 -14.61
CA LEU A 198 -19.25 -12.14 -14.73
C LEU A 198 -19.26 -13.60 -15.17
N GLU A 199 -18.59 -13.90 -16.29
CA GLU A 199 -18.37 -15.27 -16.76
C GLU A 199 -16.98 -15.74 -16.32
N TYR A 200 -16.93 -16.72 -15.43
CA TYR A 200 -15.66 -17.24 -14.91
C TYR A 200 -14.82 -17.86 -16.02
N MET A 201 -13.54 -17.47 -16.08
CA MET A 201 -12.59 -17.96 -17.07
C MET A 201 -11.66 -19.00 -16.46
N LYS A 202 -10.93 -18.64 -15.39
CA LYS A 202 -9.92 -19.47 -14.74
C LYS A 202 -9.43 -18.86 -13.43
N SER A 203 -8.78 -19.68 -12.61
CA SER A 203 -7.95 -19.26 -11.48
C SER A 203 -6.48 -19.35 -11.86
N ILE A 204 -5.67 -18.40 -11.39
CA ILE A 204 -4.21 -18.50 -11.38
C ILE A 204 -3.76 -18.63 -9.94
N VAL A 205 -3.05 -19.72 -9.65
CA VAL A 205 -2.44 -20.02 -8.35
C VAL A 205 -0.93 -20.11 -8.51
N SER A 206 -0.20 -19.69 -7.48
CA SER A 206 1.24 -19.86 -7.43
C SER A 206 1.72 -19.95 -5.97
N PRO A 207 2.66 -20.83 -5.62
CA PRO A 207 3.25 -20.87 -4.28
C PRO A 207 3.83 -19.52 -3.82
N MET A 208 4.20 -18.64 -4.75
CA MET A 208 4.76 -17.32 -4.45
C MET A 208 3.71 -16.32 -3.90
N MET A 209 2.43 -16.54 -4.19
CA MET A 209 1.32 -15.71 -3.73
C MET A 209 1.08 -15.88 -2.22
N GLY A 210 1.34 -17.06 -1.68
CA GLY A 210 1.25 -17.36 -0.24
C GLY A 210 -0.17 -17.38 0.30
N HIS A 211 -0.34 -17.01 1.58
CA HIS A 211 -1.63 -17.00 2.29
C HIS A 211 -1.85 -15.65 2.97
N GLY A 212 -2.90 -14.92 2.59
CA GLY A 212 -3.22 -13.58 3.08
C GLY A 212 -2.31 -12.46 2.58
N GLN A 213 -1.41 -12.72 1.61
CA GLN A 213 -0.34 -11.76 1.28
C GLN A 213 -0.63 -10.86 0.09
N LEU A 214 -1.51 -11.27 -0.84
CA LEU A 214 -1.83 -10.43 -2.00
C LEU A 214 -2.71 -9.26 -1.57
N ASN A 215 -2.63 -8.15 -2.29
CA ASN A 215 -3.45 -6.99 -2.03
C ASN A 215 -4.14 -6.54 -3.32
N ASP A 216 -3.38 -5.99 -4.27
CA ASP A 216 -3.91 -5.45 -5.52
C ASP A 216 -3.14 -5.98 -6.74
N LEU A 217 -3.75 -5.92 -7.92
CA LEU A 217 -3.18 -6.40 -9.18
C LEU A 217 -3.41 -5.44 -10.34
N GLN A 218 -2.62 -5.59 -11.40
CA GLN A 218 -2.87 -4.93 -12.69
C GLN A 218 -2.58 -5.88 -13.85
N ILE A 219 -3.56 -6.02 -14.75
CA ILE A 219 -3.45 -6.88 -15.94
C ILE A 219 -2.63 -6.18 -17.01
N LEU A 220 -1.54 -6.82 -17.43
CA LEU A 220 -0.68 -6.35 -18.51
C LEU A 220 -1.12 -6.90 -19.88
N GLU A 221 -1.55 -8.15 -19.94
CA GLU A 221 -1.92 -8.84 -21.18
C GLU A 221 -2.86 -10.01 -20.85
N VAL A 222 -3.78 -10.37 -21.75
CA VAL A 222 -4.70 -11.50 -21.55
C VAL A 222 -4.41 -12.67 -22.49
N GLU A 223 -4.06 -12.37 -23.74
CA GLU A 223 -3.82 -13.35 -24.81
C GLU A 223 -2.41 -13.18 -25.37
N PRO A 224 -1.67 -14.26 -25.67
CA PRO A 224 -2.10 -15.68 -25.61
C PRO A 224 -2.05 -16.29 -24.21
N VAL A 225 -1.40 -15.60 -23.27
CA VAL A 225 -1.29 -15.99 -21.87
C VAL A 225 -1.48 -14.75 -21.03
N VAL A 226 -2.27 -14.89 -19.96
CA VAL A 226 -2.53 -13.78 -19.04
C VAL A 226 -1.23 -13.41 -18.32
N LYS A 227 -0.84 -12.14 -18.44
CA LYS A 227 0.28 -11.53 -17.73
C LYS A 227 -0.22 -10.42 -16.84
N PHE A 228 0.25 -10.38 -15.61
CA PHE A 228 -0.18 -9.37 -14.64
C PHE A 228 0.90 -9.15 -13.59
N TYR A 229 0.82 -7.97 -12.95
CA TYR A 229 1.53 -7.68 -11.72
C TYR A 229 0.56 -7.82 -10.55
N VAL A 230 1.03 -8.28 -9.41
CA VAL A 230 0.25 -8.32 -8.17
C VAL A 230 1.14 -7.95 -6.99
N THR A 231 0.64 -7.10 -6.09
CA THR A 231 1.37 -6.66 -4.92
C THR A 231 1.23 -7.65 -3.78
N LYS A 232 2.33 -7.82 -3.04
CA LYS A 232 2.28 -8.42 -1.72
C LYS A 232 2.30 -7.28 -0.71
N TRP A 233 1.28 -7.17 0.14
CA TRP A 233 1.29 -6.20 1.22
C TRP A 233 2.01 -6.72 2.47
N TRP A 234 2.33 -8.01 2.49
CA TRP A 234 3.10 -8.63 3.56
C TRP A 234 4.18 -9.59 3.06
N GLY A 235 5.36 -9.58 3.71
CA GLY A 235 6.51 -10.40 3.32
C GLY A 235 6.44 -11.88 3.71
N HIS A 236 5.50 -12.27 4.58
CA HIS A 236 5.35 -13.66 5.04
C HIS A 236 3.90 -14.13 4.97
N PRO A 237 3.63 -15.44 4.82
CA PRO A 237 2.26 -15.94 4.91
C PRO A 237 1.64 -15.58 6.26
N LEU A 238 0.39 -15.10 6.23
CA LEU A 238 -0.38 -14.75 7.42
C LEU A 238 -1.02 -15.97 8.09
N GLY A 239 -0.92 -17.13 7.44
CA GLY A 239 -1.40 -18.40 7.94
C GLY A 239 -1.11 -19.53 6.96
N ASP A 240 -1.99 -20.52 6.95
CA ASP A 240 -1.97 -21.67 6.05
C ASP A 240 -3.41 -21.99 5.60
N ASP A 241 -3.66 -23.15 4.97
CA ASP A 241 -5.00 -23.51 4.49
C ASP A 241 -6.08 -23.53 5.59
N ASN A 242 -5.69 -23.56 6.88
CA ASN A 242 -6.57 -23.45 8.03
C ASN A 242 -6.81 -22.02 8.50
N GLY A 243 -6.33 -21.02 7.76
CA GLY A 243 -6.52 -19.61 8.06
C GLY A 243 -5.34 -18.95 8.79
N PRO A 244 -5.54 -17.69 9.24
CA PRO A 244 -4.52 -16.94 9.96
C PRO A 244 -4.12 -17.61 11.28
N ASN A 245 -2.82 -17.66 11.56
CA ASN A 245 -2.32 -18.20 12.84
C ASN A 245 -1.75 -17.09 13.75
N VAL A 246 -1.80 -17.31 15.07
CA VAL A 246 -1.40 -16.29 16.07
C VAL A 246 0.07 -15.87 15.92
N PHE A 247 0.95 -16.82 15.58
CA PHE A 247 2.36 -16.52 15.35
C PHE A 247 2.58 -15.62 14.15
N ALA A 248 1.81 -15.80 13.08
CA ALA A 248 1.84 -14.97 11.90
C ALA A 248 1.28 -13.57 12.19
N LYS A 249 0.24 -13.44 13.02
CA LYS A 249 -0.23 -12.13 13.53
C LYS A 249 0.84 -11.45 14.40
N ALA A 250 1.52 -12.17 15.28
CA ALA A 250 2.60 -11.62 16.09
C ALA A 250 3.80 -11.19 15.22
N ARG A 251 4.13 -11.99 14.19
CA ARG A 251 5.14 -11.66 13.19
C ARG A 251 4.72 -10.47 12.34
N PHE A 252 3.41 -10.31 12.07
CA PHE A 252 2.84 -9.15 11.41
C PHE A 252 3.13 -7.88 12.21
N VAL A 253 2.65 -7.83 13.45
CA VAL A 253 2.85 -6.68 14.35
C VAL A 253 4.35 -6.40 14.58
N GLY A 254 5.14 -7.45 14.85
CA GLY A 254 6.59 -7.31 15.03
C GLY A 254 7.31 -6.83 13.76
N GLY A 255 6.94 -7.34 12.58
CA GLY A 255 7.52 -6.94 11.31
C GLY A 255 7.20 -5.48 10.95
N LEU A 256 6.01 -5.00 11.31
CA LEU A 256 5.57 -3.63 11.08
C LEU A 256 6.38 -2.68 11.98
N ILE A 257 6.39 -2.96 13.28
CA ILE A 257 7.11 -2.17 14.28
C ILE A 257 8.62 -2.13 14.01
N LEU A 258 9.19 -3.24 13.55
CA LEU A 258 10.63 -3.34 13.29
C LEU A 258 10.99 -2.94 11.86
N GLY A 259 10.02 -2.67 10.97
CA GLY A 259 10.27 -2.45 9.54
C GLY A 259 11.07 -3.59 8.92
N LEU A 260 10.73 -4.83 9.27
CA LEU A 260 11.38 -6.06 8.77
C LEU A 260 10.55 -6.75 7.69
N SER A 261 9.36 -6.25 7.38
CA SER A 261 8.55 -6.79 6.30
C SER A 261 9.20 -6.40 4.97
N SER A 262 9.67 -7.41 4.24
CA SER A 262 10.17 -7.28 2.88
C SER A 262 9.06 -7.76 1.96
N CYS A 263 8.32 -6.81 1.41
CA CYS A 263 7.25 -7.06 0.46
C CYS A 263 7.76 -6.85 -0.96
N THR A 264 7.20 -7.61 -1.89
CA THR A 264 7.62 -7.65 -3.30
C THR A 264 6.40 -7.50 -4.21
N ILE A 265 6.64 -7.10 -5.45
CA ILE A 265 5.66 -7.21 -6.53
C ILE A 265 5.92 -8.53 -7.22
N LEU A 266 4.88 -9.28 -7.54
CA LEU A 266 5.00 -10.47 -8.37
C LEU A 266 4.64 -10.10 -9.80
N TYR A 267 5.46 -10.51 -10.76
CA TYR A 267 5.06 -10.62 -12.15
C TYR A 267 4.69 -12.08 -12.44
N CYS A 268 3.50 -12.30 -12.98
CA CYS A 268 2.99 -13.62 -13.31
C CYS A 268 2.69 -13.72 -14.81
N GLU A 269 3.13 -14.81 -15.44
CA GLU A 269 2.77 -15.22 -16.79
C GLU A 269 2.08 -16.58 -16.71
N GLY A 270 0.74 -16.56 -16.67
CA GLY A 270 -0.04 -17.69 -16.21
C GLY A 270 0.31 -18.03 -14.75
N GLU A 271 0.56 -19.30 -14.47
CA GLU A 271 0.95 -19.78 -13.13
C GLU A 271 2.44 -19.55 -12.80
N LYS A 272 3.24 -19.10 -13.78
CA LYS A 272 4.67 -18.83 -13.59
C LYS A 272 4.85 -17.42 -13.05
N CYS A 273 4.92 -17.31 -11.73
CA CYS A 273 5.20 -16.06 -11.04
C CYS A 273 6.68 -15.93 -10.67
N ARG A 274 7.15 -14.69 -10.53
CA ARG A 274 8.44 -14.36 -9.93
C ARG A 274 8.37 -12.99 -9.24
N GLU A 275 9.23 -12.77 -8.25
CA GLU A 275 9.39 -11.47 -7.62
C GLU A 275 10.06 -10.48 -8.57
N THR A 276 9.65 -9.23 -8.50
CA THR A 276 10.19 -8.13 -9.28
C THR A 276 10.02 -6.81 -8.51
N GLY A 277 10.76 -5.77 -8.94
CA GLY A 277 10.88 -4.52 -8.19
C GLY A 277 11.75 -4.66 -6.93
N ASP A 278 11.82 -3.59 -6.16
CA ASP A 278 12.58 -3.55 -4.91
C ASP A 278 11.79 -4.19 -3.77
N ALA A 279 12.49 -4.76 -2.79
CA ALA A 279 11.88 -5.23 -1.56
C ALA A 279 11.62 -4.04 -0.61
N VAL A 280 10.36 -3.76 -0.28
CA VAL A 280 9.95 -2.61 0.55
C VAL A 280 8.89 -2.99 1.58
N PRO A 281 8.66 -2.19 2.64
CA PRO A 281 7.63 -2.51 3.63
C PRO A 281 6.22 -2.17 3.13
N GLY A 282 5.51 -3.18 2.63
CA GLY A 282 4.06 -3.14 2.36
C GLY A 282 3.69 -2.53 1.03
N TYR A 283 3.80 -3.29 -0.06
CA TYR A 283 3.19 -2.87 -1.32
C TYR A 283 1.67 -2.98 -1.23
N ASN A 284 0.96 -1.94 -1.65
CA ASN A 284 -0.49 -1.89 -1.61
C ASN A 284 -1.05 -1.71 -3.03
N GLY A 285 -1.88 -0.71 -3.30
CA GLY A 285 -2.39 -0.43 -4.64
C GLY A 285 -1.32 -0.29 -5.72
N ILE A 286 -1.66 -0.73 -6.92
CA ILE A 286 -0.75 -0.74 -8.07
C ILE A 286 -1.46 -0.27 -9.33
N TYR A 287 -0.75 0.45 -10.19
CA TYR A 287 -1.29 0.93 -11.45
C TYR A 287 -0.27 0.88 -12.59
N ILE A 288 -0.70 0.43 -13.76
CA ILE A 288 0.10 0.41 -14.99
C ILE A 288 -0.31 1.58 -15.88
N SER A 289 0.65 2.34 -16.40
CA SER A 289 0.37 3.44 -17.31
C SER A 289 -0.40 2.99 -18.56
N HIS A 290 -1.12 3.90 -19.22
CA HIS A 290 -1.96 3.56 -20.38
C HIS A 290 -1.18 2.92 -21.54
N ASP A 291 0.08 3.30 -21.75
CA ASP A 291 0.98 2.73 -22.74
C ASP A 291 1.69 1.45 -22.26
N ARG A 292 1.42 1.02 -21.03
CA ARG A 292 1.94 -0.18 -20.38
C ARG A 292 3.47 -0.21 -20.24
N SER A 293 4.11 0.96 -20.26
CA SER A 293 5.56 1.09 -20.15
C SER A 293 6.03 1.42 -18.74
N LYS A 294 5.14 1.96 -17.89
CA LYS A 294 5.43 2.37 -16.51
C LYS A 294 4.48 1.72 -15.52
N LEU A 295 4.94 1.64 -14.28
CA LEU A 295 4.16 1.15 -13.15
C LEU A 295 4.37 2.06 -11.94
N ALA A 296 3.28 2.40 -11.25
CA ALA A 296 3.31 3.04 -9.93
C ALA A 296 2.79 2.03 -8.91
N ALA A 297 3.46 1.90 -7.77
CA ALA A 297 3.00 1.04 -6.68
C ALA A 297 3.11 1.79 -5.35
N VAL A 298 2.05 1.70 -4.55
CA VAL A 298 2.02 2.24 -3.20
C VAL A 298 2.98 1.49 -2.31
N VAL A 299 3.75 2.24 -1.51
CA VAL A 299 4.62 1.71 -0.45
C VAL A 299 4.09 2.22 0.88
N LEU A 300 3.29 1.39 1.55
CA LEU A 300 2.59 1.75 2.78
C LEU A 300 3.56 2.22 3.87
N GLY A 301 4.67 1.49 4.08
CA GLY A 301 5.64 1.81 5.14
C GLY A 301 6.55 3.00 4.85
N ASP A 302 6.57 3.51 3.62
CA ASP A 302 7.36 4.69 3.21
C ASP A 302 6.47 5.89 2.83
N HIS A 303 5.15 5.74 3.00
CA HIS A 303 4.16 6.80 2.78
C HIS A 303 4.25 7.44 1.38
N GLY A 304 4.43 6.62 0.34
CA GLY A 304 4.71 7.12 -1.00
C GLY A 304 4.42 6.12 -2.11
N LEU A 305 4.91 6.44 -3.31
CA LEU A 305 4.79 5.62 -4.50
C LEU A 305 6.18 5.29 -5.04
N ASN A 306 6.47 4.01 -5.25
CA ASN A 306 7.59 3.61 -6.09
C ASN A 306 7.18 3.65 -7.56
N LEU A 307 8.08 4.17 -8.38
CA LEU A 307 7.89 4.40 -9.80
C LEU A 307 8.84 3.50 -10.58
N PHE A 308 8.31 2.78 -11.55
CA PHE A 308 9.05 1.78 -12.30
C PHE A 308 8.90 1.94 -13.81
N ASP A 309 9.97 1.60 -14.53
CA ASP A 309 9.85 1.14 -15.91
C ASP A 309 9.51 -0.35 -15.93
N ILE A 310 8.61 -0.71 -16.84
CA ILE A 310 8.33 -2.11 -17.21
C ILE A 310 9.30 -2.50 -18.33
N LEU A 311 10.20 -3.44 -18.04
CA LEU A 311 11.15 -3.97 -19.01
C LEU A 311 10.48 -5.03 -19.91
N PRO A 312 10.99 -5.30 -21.13
CA PRO A 312 10.36 -6.24 -22.06
C PRO A 312 10.18 -7.67 -21.54
N ASN A 313 10.98 -8.08 -20.56
CA ASN A 313 10.85 -9.39 -19.93
C ASN A 313 9.81 -9.43 -18.80
N GLY A 314 9.20 -8.29 -18.44
CA GLY A 314 8.29 -8.13 -17.31
C GLY A 314 8.96 -7.71 -16.01
N ASP A 315 10.28 -7.52 -15.98
CA ASP A 315 10.96 -7.03 -14.78
C ASP A 315 10.74 -5.52 -14.59
N LEU A 316 10.76 -5.07 -13.35
CA LEU A 316 10.61 -3.67 -12.98
C LEU A 316 11.96 -3.04 -12.68
N ARG A 317 12.22 -1.87 -13.28
CA ARG A 317 13.37 -1.02 -12.94
C ARG A 317 12.90 0.22 -12.23
N THR A 318 13.32 0.42 -10.98
CA THR A 318 13.00 1.63 -10.21
C THR A 318 13.59 2.86 -10.89
N ILE A 319 12.74 3.86 -11.15
CA ILE A 319 13.11 5.15 -11.74
C ILE A 319 12.86 6.34 -10.81
N GLY A 320 12.13 6.13 -9.72
CA GLY A 320 11.90 7.19 -8.74
C GLY A 320 11.03 6.74 -7.58
N HIS A 321 10.88 7.67 -6.64
CA HIS A 321 9.99 7.53 -5.50
C HIS A 321 9.29 8.87 -5.26
N ALA A 322 7.96 8.87 -5.15
CA ALA A 322 7.17 10.03 -4.81
C ALA A 322 6.71 9.92 -3.36
N HIS A 323 7.35 10.69 -2.47
CA HIS A 323 6.95 10.72 -1.06
C HIS A 323 5.67 11.55 -0.90
N VAL A 324 4.58 10.89 -0.50
CA VAL A 324 3.25 11.49 -0.35
C VAL A 324 2.97 11.86 1.10
N GLY A 325 3.75 11.39 2.06
CA GLY A 325 3.69 11.83 3.47
C GLY A 325 2.50 11.30 4.26
N LEU A 326 1.76 10.33 3.72
CA LEU A 326 0.74 9.54 4.40
C LEU A 326 0.80 8.08 3.91
N PRO A 327 0.44 7.09 4.75
CA PRO A 327 0.29 5.71 4.32
C PRO A 327 -0.92 5.58 3.40
N LEU A 328 -0.65 5.43 2.11
CA LEU A 328 -1.66 5.27 1.06
C LEU A 328 -2.15 3.82 1.02
N ASP A 329 -3.37 3.62 0.52
CA ASP A 329 -3.96 2.32 0.27
C ASP A 329 -3.94 2.02 -1.23
N ASN A 330 -5.03 2.29 -1.96
CA ASN A 330 -5.11 2.13 -3.41
C ASN A 330 -4.86 3.43 -4.19
N ILE A 331 -4.53 3.29 -5.48
CA ILE A 331 -4.27 4.41 -6.42
C ILE A 331 -5.13 4.27 -7.67
N TYR A 332 -5.77 5.37 -8.07
CA TYR A 332 -6.71 5.38 -9.19
C TYR A 332 -6.32 6.45 -10.20
N PRO A 333 -6.20 6.14 -11.49
CA PRO A 333 -5.86 7.13 -12.51
C PRO A 333 -7.00 8.14 -12.74
N ASP A 334 -6.67 9.43 -12.87
CA ASP A 334 -7.53 10.37 -13.57
C ASP A 334 -7.36 10.15 -15.07
N ILE A 335 -8.22 9.31 -15.64
CA ILE A 335 -8.14 8.91 -17.06
C ILE A 335 -8.19 10.14 -17.99
N GLU A 336 -8.94 11.19 -17.61
CA GLU A 336 -9.08 12.40 -18.45
C GLU A 336 -7.83 13.29 -18.43
N ARG A 337 -7.11 13.31 -17.29
CA ARG A 337 -5.90 14.15 -17.13
C ARG A 337 -4.60 13.40 -17.40
N SER A 338 -4.68 12.08 -17.50
CA SER A 338 -3.53 11.22 -17.75
C SER A 338 -3.23 11.09 -19.25
N SER A 339 -1.96 10.96 -19.58
CA SER A 339 -1.40 10.84 -20.92
C SER A 339 -0.08 10.05 -20.86
N ALA A 340 0.52 9.73 -22.00
CA ALA A 340 1.75 8.92 -22.04
C ALA A 340 2.89 9.51 -21.18
N GLY A 341 3.09 10.83 -21.20
CA GLY A 341 4.16 11.50 -20.44
C GLY A 341 3.76 11.97 -19.04
N LYS A 342 2.47 11.91 -18.68
CA LYS A 342 1.94 12.49 -17.45
C LYS A 342 0.80 11.64 -16.92
N GLN A 343 0.94 11.09 -15.73
CA GLN A 343 -0.14 10.37 -15.05
C GLN A 343 -0.59 11.17 -13.84
N VAL A 344 -1.90 11.21 -13.62
CA VAL A 344 -2.50 11.84 -12.46
C VAL A 344 -3.24 10.75 -11.71
N PHE A 345 -2.92 10.60 -10.43
CA PHE A 345 -3.51 9.62 -9.54
C PHE A 345 -4.32 10.30 -8.45
N TYR A 346 -5.42 9.66 -8.09
CA TYR A 346 -6.17 9.90 -6.88
C TYR A 346 -5.91 8.75 -5.91
N THR A 347 -5.74 9.08 -4.64
CA THR A 347 -5.45 8.08 -3.62
C THR A 347 -5.96 8.56 -2.28
N ALA A 348 -6.38 7.61 -1.46
CA ALA A 348 -6.68 7.84 -0.06
C ALA A 348 -5.79 6.95 0.81
N GLY A 349 -5.72 7.34 2.08
CA GLY A 349 -4.89 6.65 3.04
C GLY A 349 -5.35 6.88 4.47
N ILE A 350 -4.82 6.04 5.34
CA ILE A 350 -5.04 6.13 6.78
C ILE A 350 -4.18 7.28 7.30
N ARG A 351 -4.70 8.10 8.21
CA ARG A 351 -3.89 9.20 8.76
C ARG A 351 -2.77 8.72 9.68
N ARG A 352 -3.06 7.73 10.52
CA ARG A 352 -2.07 7.19 11.47
C ARG A 352 -2.07 5.67 11.38
N GLY A 353 -0.89 5.07 11.28
CA GLY A 353 -0.78 3.61 11.31
C GLY A 353 -1.30 3.01 12.63
N ILE A 354 -1.32 3.78 13.73
CA ILE A 354 -1.94 3.34 14.98
C ILE A 354 -3.46 3.23 14.89
N ASP A 355 -4.10 3.99 13.99
CA ASP A 355 -5.55 3.88 13.77
C ASP A 355 -5.92 2.52 13.17
N LEU A 356 -5.03 1.93 12.36
CA LEU A 356 -5.16 0.55 11.89
C LEU A 356 -5.09 -0.46 13.06
N LEU A 357 -4.16 -0.26 14.01
CA LEU A 357 -4.06 -1.10 15.20
C LEU A 357 -5.30 -0.96 16.09
N TYR A 358 -5.76 0.27 16.35
CA TYR A 358 -6.98 0.52 17.10
C TYR A 358 -8.18 -0.13 16.42
N ALA A 359 -8.34 0.00 15.10
CA ALA A 359 -9.39 -0.69 14.38
C ALA A 359 -9.31 -2.20 14.64
N THR A 360 -8.14 -2.83 14.49
CA THR A 360 -8.00 -4.29 14.71
C THR A 360 -8.32 -4.76 16.13
N GLU A 361 -8.01 -4.00 17.18
CA GLU A 361 -8.31 -4.35 18.58
C GLU A 361 -9.77 -4.08 18.94
N SER A 362 -10.30 -2.96 18.47
CA SER A 362 -11.68 -2.50 18.65
C SER A 362 -12.68 -3.49 18.04
N LEU A 363 -12.33 -4.04 16.88
CA LEU A 363 -13.14 -4.94 16.07
C LEU A 363 -13.46 -6.32 16.71
N GLY A 364 -12.95 -6.62 17.91
CA GLY A 364 -13.33 -7.78 18.74
C GLY A 364 -14.32 -7.46 19.86
N MET A 365 -14.71 -6.20 20.05
CA MET A 365 -15.66 -5.77 21.07
C MET A 365 -17.07 -5.66 20.47
N ALA A 366 -18.06 -6.29 21.14
CA ALA A 366 -19.42 -6.43 20.61
C ALA A 366 -20.23 -5.12 20.50
N ASN A 367 -19.71 -3.98 20.97
CA ASN A 367 -20.48 -2.75 21.16
C ASN A 367 -19.71 -1.48 20.73
N ILE A 368 -19.02 -1.52 19.59
CA ILE A 368 -18.42 -0.31 19.03
C ILE A 368 -19.42 0.31 18.07
N THR A 369 -19.86 1.52 18.37
CA THR A 369 -20.76 2.25 17.49
C THR A 369 -19.97 2.95 16.39
N ARG A 370 -20.64 3.34 15.31
CA ARG A 370 -20.05 4.12 14.20
C ARG A 370 -19.37 5.40 14.72
N GLU A 371 -19.78 5.91 15.88
CA GLU A 371 -19.18 7.08 16.53
C GLU A 371 -17.84 6.83 17.26
N ASP A 372 -17.51 5.58 17.57
CA ASP A 372 -16.35 5.23 18.42
C ASP A 372 -15.03 5.09 17.63
N VAL A 373 -15.08 4.98 16.30
CA VAL A 373 -13.91 4.77 15.43
C VAL A 373 -13.79 5.92 14.41
N ALA A 374 -13.54 7.12 14.92
CA ALA A 374 -13.23 8.27 14.07
C ALA A 374 -11.77 8.16 13.59
N ILE A 375 -11.55 7.52 12.44
CA ILE A 375 -10.25 7.53 11.76
C ILE A 375 -10.26 8.72 10.80
N PRO A 376 -9.47 9.77 11.03
CA PRO A 376 -9.40 10.86 10.07
C PRO A 376 -8.78 10.32 8.79
N THR A 377 -9.37 10.69 7.66
CA THR A 377 -8.95 10.22 6.34
C THR A 377 -8.51 11.40 5.50
N HIS A 378 -7.55 11.13 4.61
CA HIS A 378 -7.03 12.11 3.69
C HIS A 378 -7.17 11.57 2.28
N ALA A 379 -7.52 12.47 1.36
CA ALA A 379 -7.44 12.19 -0.07
C ALA A 379 -6.48 13.15 -0.73
N ARG A 380 -5.64 12.61 -1.60
CA ARG A 380 -4.60 13.35 -2.32
C ARG A 380 -4.71 13.10 -3.80
N ARG A 381 -4.34 14.12 -4.57
CA ARG A 381 -4.03 14.00 -5.99
C ARG A 381 -2.52 14.04 -6.15
N VAL A 382 -1.98 12.97 -6.73
CA VAL A 382 -0.56 12.86 -7.04
C VAL A 382 -0.42 12.99 -8.56
N THR A 383 0.28 14.01 -9.02
CA THR A 383 0.62 14.15 -10.44
C THR A 383 2.06 13.72 -10.64
N ILE A 384 2.28 12.83 -11.60
CA ILE A 384 3.58 12.29 -11.97
C ILE A 384 3.84 12.64 -13.42
N GLU A 385 4.94 13.33 -13.68
CA GLU A 385 5.46 13.57 -15.02
C GLU A 385 6.68 12.67 -15.17
N TRP A 386 6.54 11.63 -16.01
CA TRP A 386 7.47 10.49 -16.05
C TRP A 386 8.86 10.84 -16.58
N GLY A 387 9.01 12.03 -17.16
CA GLY A 387 10.23 12.45 -17.82
C GLY A 387 10.48 11.67 -19.12
N ASP A 388 11.40 12.17 -19.93
CA ASP A 388 11.94 11.44 -21.09
C ASP A 388 12.98 10.40 -20.62
N ASP A 389 13.37 9.49 -21.52
CA ASP A 389 14.38 8.45 -21.28
C ASP A 389 15.62 9.04 -20.56
N ASN A 390 15.83 8.62 -19.30
CA ASN A 390 16.92 9.00 -18.39
C ASN A 390 16.73 10.28 -17.56
N SER A 391 15.61 10.99 -17.67
CA SER A 391 15.28 12.02 -16.68
C SER A 391 14.54 11.41 -15.49
N ASN A 392 14.84 11.90 -14.29
CA ASN A 392 14.08 11.50 -13.11
C ASN A 392 12.64 12.00 -13.25
N PRO A 393 11.63 11.19 -12.87
CA PRO A 393 10.26 11.66 -12.85
C PRO A 393 10.12 12.84 -11.88
N SER A 394 9.29 13.81 -12.24
CA SER A 394 8.89 14.88 -11.33
C SER A 394 7.48 14.62 -10.82
N PHE A 395 7.18 15.09 -9.62
CA PHE A 395 5.86 14.89 -9.04
C PHE A 395 5.40 16.09 -8.23
N SER A 396 4.09 16.25 -8.17
CA SER A 396 3.42 17.19 -7.27
C SER A 396 2.32 16.47 -6.51
N VAL A 397 2.24 16.73 -5.21
CA VAL A 397 1.19 16.21 -4.34
C VAL A 397 0.28 17.37 -3.95
N GLU A 398 -1.00 17.22 -4.22
CA GLU A 398 -2.03 18.16 -3.83
C GLU A 398 -2.99 17.48 -2.86
N GLU A 399 -3.19 18.11 -1.72
CA GLU A 399 -4.18 17.64 -0.76
C GLU A 399 -5.56 18.14 -1.17
N LEU A 400 -6.48 17.19 -1.38
CA LEU A 400 -7.83 17.49 -1.86
C LEU A 400 -8.83 17.48 -0.71
N PHE A 401 -8.64 16.55 0.22
CA PHE A 401 -9.56 16.30 1.29
C PHE A 401 -8.83 16.00 2.60
N SER A 402 -9.29 16.64 3.66
CA SER A 402 -8.91 16.31 5.03
C SER A 402 -10.15 16.42 5.93
N THR A 403 -10.70 15.31 6.41
CA THR A 403 -11.77 15.37 7.40
C THR A 403 -11.23 15.73 8.77
N ARG A 404 -11.72 16.82 9.34
CA ARG A 404 -11.75 17.04 10.80
C ARG A 404 -13.12 16.76 11.43
N ALA A 405 -14.16 16.41 10.67
CA ALA A 405 -15.53 16.50 11.18
C ALA A 405 -16.54 15.43 10.70
N ARG A 406 -17.20 14.83 11.70
CA ARG A 406 -18.60 14.38 11.84
C ARG A 406 -19.18 13.25 10.99
N HIS A 407 -18.58 12.86 9.88
CA HIS A 407 -18.98 11.65 9.18
C HIS A 407 -17.92 10.58 9.44
N ASN A 408 -18.20 9.75 10.46
CA ASN A 408 -17.36 8.65 10.88
C ASN A 408 -17.47 7.53 9.85
N LEU A 409 -16.71 7.68 8.78
CA LEU A 409 -16.46 6.60 7.85
C LEU A 409 -14.98 6.25 7.99
N GLY A 410 -14.71 5.16 8.69
CA GLY A 410 -13.35 4.73 9.03
C GLY A 410 -12.50 4.49 7.77
N ALA A 411 -11.18 4.66 7.91
CA ALA A 411 -10.10 4.25 7.00
C ALA A 411 -10.47 4.02 5.52
N TRP A 412 -10.30 5.07 4.71
CA TRP A 412 -10.61 5.04 3.28
C TRP A 412 -9.55 4.30 2.47
N SER A 413 -9.99 3.38 1.63
CA SER A 413 -9.16 2.63 0.68
C SER A 413 -9.33 3.12 -0.75
N VAL A 414 -10.55 3.57 -1.11
CA VAL A 414 -10.90 4.05 -2.43
C VAL A 414 -11.00 5.58 -2.42
N PHE A 415 -10.34 6.22 -3.38
CA PHE A 415 -10.63 7.60 -3.77
C PHE A 415 -10.39 7.76 -5.26
N ALA A 416 -11.46 7.72 -6.05
CA ALA A 416 -11.38 7.66 -7.50
C ALA A 416 -12.28 8.73 -8.13
N LYS A 417 -11.80 9.40 -9.18
CA LYS A 417 -12.61 10.33 -9.98
C LYS A 417 -13.23 9.58 -11.16
N ALA A 418 -14.54 9.69 -11.31
CA ALA A 418 -15.24 9.10 -12.44
C ALA A 418 -14.82 9.77 -13.77
N PRO A 419 -14.47 9.00 -14.83
CA PRO A 419 -13.95 9.57 -16.07
C PRO A 419 -14.92 10.43 -16.88
N LYS A 420 -16.22 10.38 -16.63
CA LYS A 420 -17.25 11.13 -17.40
C LYS A 420 -18.23 11.88 -16.51
N SER A 421 -17.81 12.13 -15.28
CA SER A 421 -18.60 12.80 -14.27
C SER A 421 -17.67 13.63 -13.41
N ASP A 422 -18.17 14.71 -12.82
CA ASP A 422 -17.42 15.46 -11.80
C ASP A 422 -17.40 14.71 -10.45
N LYS A 423 -18.04 13.54 -10.37
CA LYS A 423 -18.18 12.76 -9.16
C LYS A 423 -16.89 12.04 -8.74
N PHE A 424 -16.72 11.99 -7.43
CA PHE A 424 -15.71 11.19 -6.74
C PHE A 424 -16.36 10.01 -6.03
N ILE A 425 -15.75 8.84 -6.16
CA ILE A 425 -16.11 7.61 -5.45
C ILE A 425 -15.15 7.45 -4.29
N ILE A 426 -15.68 7.28 -3.09
CA ILE A 426 -14.91 7.06 -1.86
C ILE A 426 -15.43 5.78 -1.21
N GLY A 427 -14.52 4.91 -0.81
CA GLY A 427 -14.82 3.61 -0.24
C GLY A 427 -13.92 3.33 0.96
N SER A 428 -14.37 2.43 1.81
CA SER A 428 -13.70 2.05 3.05
C SER A 428 -13.54 0.55 3.11
N PHE A 429 -12.39 0.09 3.57
CA PHE A 429 -12.17 -1.32 3.86
C PHE A 429 -12.91 -1.80 5.13
N LEU A 430 -13.40 -0.88 5.98
CA LEU A 430 -14.10 -1.21 7.23
C LEU A 430 -15.62 -1.26 7.09
N GLU A 431 -16.18 -0.51 6.14
CA GLU A 431 -17.61 -0.21 6.14
C GLU A 431 -18.32 -0.66 4.87
N ALA A 432 -19.53 -1.17 5.08
CA ALA A 432 -20.46 -1.55 4.03
C ALA A 432 -21.02 -0.29 3.37
N GLY A 433 -20.48 0.09 2.21
CA GLY A 433 -21.01 1.18 1.40
C GLY A 433 -19.93 2.04 0.74
N LEU A 434 -20.38 2.93 -0.13
CA LEU A 434 -19.55 3.92 -0.80
C LEU A 434 -20.12 5.31 -0.57
N LEU A 435 -19.26 6.32 -0.53
CA LEU A 435 -19.69 7.69 -0.78
C LEU A 435 -19.52 8.04 -2.24
N VAL A 436 -20.51 8.76 -2.77
CA VAL A 436 -20.41 9.46 -4.04
C VAL A 436 -20.57 10.95 -3.78
N CYS A 437 -19.54 11.72 -4.13
CA CYS A 437 -19.46 13.15 -3.86
C CYS A 437 -19.41 13.93 -5.16
N ASP A 438 -20.18 15.02 -5.24
CA ASP A 438 -20.12 16.01 -6.32
C ASP A 438 -18.90 16.96 -6.20
#